data_AF-A0A956GQI2-F1
#
_entry.id   AF-A0A956GQI2-F1
#
_cell.length_a   1.000
_cell.length_b   1.000
_cell.length_c   1.000
_cell.angle_alpha   90.00
_cell.angle_beta   90.00
_cell.angle_gamma   90.00
#
_symmetry.space_group_name_H-M   'P 1'
#
loop_
_entity.id
_entity.type
_entity.pdbx_description
1 polymer ?
#
loop_
_entity_poly.entity_id
_entity_poly.type
_entity_poly.pdbx_seq_one_letter_code
_entity_poly.pdbx_strand_id
1 'polypeptide(L)'
;DEMGVQLGAMEDKRLEQQLAELKTHPDQIPYLHTLVIFTGKKLVGMASGVDDITTIDAAAFEAALIEYANAVDGLAAYAKAHRNQGGDQVIGFATGAAVGVAKQGGLLLKRIKDKRPWSSGDKVMINGGNPGMVDGHPAAVVRAYNDMINASNRL
;
A
#
# COMPACT_ATOMS: atom_id res chain seq x y z
N ASP A 1 -21.01 -8.39 1.19
CA ASP A 1 -20.79 -9.71 0.60
C ASP A 1 -20.00 -10.54 1.60
N GLU A 2 -20.63 -11.55 2.19
CA GLU A 2 -20.04 -12.44 3.19
C GLU A 2 -18.89 -13.28 2.59
N MET A 3 -18.95 -13.64 1.30
CA MET A 3 -17.87 -14.35 0.62
C MET A 3 -16.65 -13.45 0.42
N GLY A 4 -16.84 -12.18 0.06
CA GLY A 4 -15.74 -11.21 -0.07
C GLY A 4 -14.97 -11.00 1.25
N VAL A 5 -15.68 -10.97 2.38
CA VAL A 5 -15.06 -10.86 3.72
C VAL A 5 -14.27 -12.13 4.06
N GLN A 6 -14.82 -13.31 3.78
CA GLN A 6 -14.14 -14.59 4.02
C GLN A 6 -12.87 -14.74 3.16
N LEU A 7 -12.93 -14.36 1.88
CA LEU A 7 -11.77 -14.36 0.97
C LEU A 7 -10.68 -13.42 1.46
N GLY A 8 -11.05 -12.23 1.95
CA GLY A 8 -10.11 -11.26 2.53
C GLY A 8 -9.33 -11.85 3.70
N ALA A 9 -10.04 -12.47 4.65
CA ALA A 9 -9.45 -13.08 5.85
C ALA A 9 -8.58 -14.31 5.56
N MET A 10 -8.97 -15.15 4.59
CA MET A 10 -8.15 -16.28 4.14
C MET A 10 -6.84 -15.80 3.52
N GLU A 11 -6.88 -14.75 2.73
CA GLU A 11 -5.70 -14.15 2.12
C GLU A 11 -4.78 -13.50 3.16
N ASP A 12 -5.33 -12.83 4.19
CA ASP A 12 -4.53 -12.29 5.30
C ASP A 12 -3.76 -13.40 6.02
N LYS A 13 -4.46 -14.48 6.38
CA LYS A 13 -3.85 -15.66 7.01
C LYS A 13 -2.77 -16.29 6.13
N ARG A 14 -2.98 -16.33 4.81
CA ARG A 14 -1.99 -16.84 3.85
C ARG A 14 -0.72 -15.98 3.86
N LEU A 15 -0.86 -14.66 3.82
CA LEU A 15 0.29 -13.75 3.84
C LEU A 15 1.06 -13.83 5.17
N GLU A 16 0.36 -13.94 6.30
CA GLU A 16 0.98 -14.15 7.61
C GLU A 16 1.80 -15.45 7.67
N GLN A 17 1.24 -16.56 7.15
CA GLN A 17 1.94 -17.83 7.06
C GLN A 17 3.18 -17.74 6.17
N GLN A 18 3.06 -17.10 5.01
CA GLN A 18 4.19 -16.88 4.10
C GLN A 18 5.29 -16.04 4.77
N LEU A 19 4.94 -14.99 5.51
CA LEU A 19 5.92 -14.22 6.26
C LEU A 19 6.65 -15.05 7.31
N ALA A 20 5.94 -15.94 8.01
CA ALA A 20 6.54 -16.83 9.01
C ALA A 20 7.52 -17.82 8.37
N GLU A 21 7.15 -18.41 7.22
CA GLU A 21 7.98 -19.35 6.47
C GLU A 21 9.22 -18.67 5.86
N LEU A 22 9.05 -17.49 5.27
CA LEU A 22 10.11 -16.78 4.57
C LEU A 22 11.10 -16.08 5.51
N LYS A 23 10.76 -15.91 6.80
CA LYS A 23 11.61 -15.21 7.76
C LYS A 23 13.02 -15.81 7.87
N THR A 24 13.15 -17.12 7.70
CA THR A 24 14.43 -17.83 7.76
C THR A 24 15.04 -18.10 6.38
N HIS A 25 14.47 -17.54 5.31
CA HIS A 25 14.97 -17.76 3.96
C HIS A 25 16.35 -17.10 3.79
N PRO A 26 17.33 -17.79 3.16
CA PRO A 26 18.69 -17.27 3.01
C PRO A 26 18.76 -16.00 2.16
N ASP A 27 17.84 -15.88 1.19
CA ASP A 27 17.59 -14.62 0.48
C ASP A 27 16.38 -13.91 1.11
N GLN A 28 16.53 -12.66 1.52
CA GLN A 28 15.47 -11.88 2.15
C GLN A 28 14.52 -11.23 1.14
N ILE A 29 14.80 -11.24 -0.17
CA ILE A 29 13.91 -10.62 -1.19
C ILE A 29 12.47 -11.16 -1.07
N PRO A 30 12.21 -12.48 -1.05
CA PRO A 30 10.85 -13.01 -0.93
C PRO A 30 10.14 -12.53 0.35
N TYR A 31 10.86 -12.54 1.49
CA TYR A 31 10.31 -12.09 2.77
C TYR A 31 9.92 -10.60 2.72
N LEU A 32 10.85 -9.75 2.28
CA LEU A 32 10.65 -8.30 2.23
C LEU A 32 9.59 -7.90 1.19
N HIS A 33 9.52 -8.61 0.07
CA HIS A 33 8.49 -8.40 -0.94
C HIS A 33 7.09 -8.76 -0.41
N THR A 34 6.94 -9.92 0.23
CA THR A 34 5.68 -10.29 0.90
C THR A 34 5.33 -9.31 2.02
N LEU A 35 6.32 -8.79 2.74
CA LEU A 35 6.10 -7.78 3.79
C LEU A 35 5.53 -6.48 3.22
N VAL A 36 6.02 -6.02 2.06
CA VAL A 36 5.46 -4.85 1.36
C VAL A 36 4.01 -5.10 0.95
N ILE A 37 3.68 -6.27 0.41
CA ILE A 37 2.29 -6.61 0.05
C ILE A 37 1.39 -6.62 1.29
N PHE A 38 1.82 -7.31 2.34
CA PHE A 38 1.05 -7.45 3.58
C PHE A 38 0.78 -6.10 4.25
N THR A 39 1.82 -5.30 4.45
CA THR A 39 1.69 -3.97 5.06
C THR A 39 0.91 -3.01 4.16
N GLY A 40 1.04 -3.13 2.84
CA GLY A 40 0.24 -2.37 1.87
C GLY A 40 -1.24 -2.73 1.94
N LYS A 41 -1.57 -4.02 2.09
CA LYS A 41 -2.95 -4.52 2.26
C LYS A 41 -3.58 -3.96 3.53
N LYS A 42 -2.83 -3.95 4.65
CA LYS A 42 -3.27 -3.35 5.91
C LYS A 42 -3.57 -1.85 5.75
N LEU A 43 -2.65 -1.10 5.15
CA LEU A 43 -2.81 0.33 4.91
C LEU A 43 -4.03 0.64 4.03
N VAL A 44 -4.19 -0.06 2.89
CA VAL A 44 -5.31 0.16 1.97
C VAL A 44 -6.63 -0.28 2.58
N GLY A 45 -6.65 -1.31 3.43
CA GLY A 45 -7.84 -1.76 4.15
C GLY A 45 -8.46 -0.66 5.01
N MET A 46 -7.65 0.27 5.54
CA MET A 46 -8.12 1.42 6.31
C MET A 46 -8.72 2.54 5.46
N ALA A 47 -8.43 2.57 4.15
CA ALA A 47 -8.92 3.57 3.20
C ALA A 47 -10.03 3.01 2.28
N SER A 48 -10.13 1.68 2.15
CA SER A 48 -11.06 1.04 1.24
C SER A 48 -12.51 1.24 1.69
N GLY A 49 -13.38 1.65 0.76
CA GLY A 49 -14.80 1.88 1.04
C GLY A 49 -15.10 3.05 1.98
N VAL A 50 -14.12 3.93 2.25
CA VAL A 50 -14.31 5.12 3.09
C VAL A 50 -14.85 6.28 2.25
N ASP A 51 -16.07 6.72 2.59
CA ASP A 51 -16.70 7.92 2.00
C ASP A 51 -16.35 9.20 2.77
N ASP A 52 -16.25 9.12 4.10
CA ASP A 52 -15.88 10.24 4.98
C ASP A 52 -14.52 10.00 5.62
N ILE A 53 -13.51 10.74 5.15
CA ILE A 53 -12.12 10.63 5.62
C ILE A 53 -11.96 10.96 7.11
N THR A 54 -12.92 11.64 7.73
CA THR A 54 -12.87 11.94 9.17
C THR A 54 -13.14 10.71 10.04
N THR A 55 -13.65 9.63 9.45
CA THR A 55 -13.86 8.34 10.12
C THR A 55 -12.58 7.51 10.22
N ILE A 56 -11.53 7.87 9.47
CA ILE A 56 -10.23 7.19 9.52
C ILE A 56 -9.49 7.63 10.80
N ASP A 57 -9.12 6.66 11.64
CA ASP A 57 -8.22 6.90 12.77
C ASP A 57 -6.84 7.33 12.23
N ALA A 58 -6.54 8.61 12.38
CA ALA A 58 -5.31 9.21 11.87
C ALA A 58 -4.05 8.61 12.50
N ALA A 59 -4.09 8.23 13.78
CA ALA A 59 -2.92 7.68 14.47
C ALA A 59 -2.66 6.24 14.03
N ALA A 60 -3.71 5.43 13.92
CA ALA A 60 -3.60 4.08 13.40
C ALA A 60 -3.18 4.07 11.92
N PHE A 61 -3.71 5.00 11.11
CA PHE A 61 -3.34 5.12 9.70
C PHE A 61 -1.89 5.57 9.54
N GLU A 62 -1.41 6.52 10.34
CA GLU A 62 -0.01 6.93 10.38
C GLU A 62 0.92 5.78 10.76
N ALA A 63 0.56 5.00 11.78
CA ALA A 63 1.34 3.83 12.18
C ALA A 63 1.44 2.79 11.05
N ALA A 64 0.32 2.49 10.37
CA ALA A 64 0.30 1.57 9.22
C ALA A 64 1.12 2.12 8.04
N LEU A 65 1.07 3.43 7.79
CA LEU A 65 1.85 4.08 6.74
C LEU A 65 3.36 4.01 7.01
N ILE A 66 3.78 4.23 8.26
CA ILE A 66 5.19 4.11 8.68
C ILE A 66 5.67 2.65 8.52
N GLU A 67 4.86 1.69 8.95
CA GLU A 67 5.15 0.26 8.80
C GLU A 67 5.36 -0.12 7.33
N TYR A 68 4.44 0.33 6.45
CA TYR A 68 4.54 0.14 5.01
C TYR A 68 5.79 0.79 4.41
N ALA A 69 6.06 2.06 4.73
CA ALA A 69 7.21 2.79 4.20
C ALA A 69 8.53 2.11 4.59
N ASN A 70 8.66 1.67 5.85
CA ASN A 70 9.83 0.93 6.32
C ASN A 70 10.01 -0.42 5.58
N ALA A 71 8.92 -1.11 5.26
CA ALA A 71 9.00 -2.35 4.46
C ALA A 71 9.49 -2.09 3.04
N VAL A 72 9.01 -1.02 2.39
CA VAL A 72 9.45 -0.61 1.05
C VAL A 72 10.93 -0.22 1.05
N ASP A 73 11.35 0.58 2.03
CA ASP A 73 12.76 0.99 2.18
C ASP A 73 13.66 -0.21 2.45
N GLY A 74 13.22 -1.15 3.30
CA GLY A 74 13.93 -2.40 3.58
C GLY A 74 14.14 -3.25 2.33
N LEU A 75 13.07 -3.44 1.53
CA LEU A 75 13.14 -4.16 0.26
C LEU A 75 14.11 -3.48 -0.72
N ALA A 76 13.98 -2.16 -0.91
CA ALA A 76 14.83 -1.40 -1.82
C ALA A 76 16.30 -1.45 -1.40
N ALA A 77 16.59 -1.30 -0.11
CA ALA A 77 17.94 -1.35 0.43
C ALA A 77 18.57 -2.74 0.25
N TYR A 78 17.84 -3.81 0.59
CA TYR A 78 18.34 -5.18 0.44
C TYR A 78 18.57 -5.53 -1.02
N ALA A 79 17.60 -5.26 -1.91
CA ALA A 79 17.72 -5.55 -3.34
C ALA A 79 18.88 -4.77 -3.98
N LYS A 80 19.13 -3.52 -3.55
CA LYS A 80 20.31 -2.74 -3.98
C LYS A 80 21.63 -3.35 -3.53
N ALA A 81 21.69 -3.92 -2.33
CA ALA A 81 22.89 -4.61 -1.84
C ALA A 81 23.12 -5.97 -2.53
N HIS A 82 22.07 -6.59 -3.09
CA HIS A 82 22.09 -7.93 -3.67
C HIS A 82 21.67 -7.95 -5.16
N ARG A 83 22.07 -6.94 -5.94
CA ARG A 83 21.68 -6.79 -7.36
C ARG A 83 21.98 -8.00 -8.23
N ASN A 84 23.08 -8.71 -7.94
CA ASN A 84 23.50 -9.91 -8.66
C ASN A 84 22.60 -11.15 -8.45
N GLN A 85 21.56 -11.06 -7.60
CA GLN A 85 20.61 -12.14 -7.32
C GLN A 85 19.21 -11.85 -7.90
N GLY A 86 19.11 -11.10 -8.99
CA GLY A 86 17.82 -10.69 -9.58
C GLY A 86 17.21 -9.43 -8.96
N GLY A 87 17.99 -8.70 -8.16
CA GLY A 87 17.53 -7.51 -7.43
C GLY A 87 17.09 -6.33 -8.32
N ASP A 88 17.49 -6.27 -9.60
CA ASP A 88 17.21 -5.10 -10.44
C ASP A 88 15.71 -4.89 -10.75
N GLN A 89 14.95 -5.97 -11.03
CA GLN A 89 13.50 -5.87 -11.23
C GLN A 89 12.78 -5.50 -9.92
N VAL A 90 13.24 -6.07 -8.80
CA VAL A 90 12.72 -5.79 -7.45
C VAL A 90 12.96 -4.34 -7.03
N ILE A 91 14.12 -3.77 -7.37
CA ILE A 91 14.40 -2.34 -7.15
C ILE A 91 13.42 -1.48 -7.94
N GLY A 92 13.15 -1.81 -9.20
CA GLY A 92 12.19 -1.08 -10.04
C GLY A 92 10.78 -1.09 -9.46
N PHE A 93 10.34 -2.24 -8.93
CA PHE A 93 9.10 -2.36 -8.18
C PHE A 93 9.09 -1.49 -6.92
N ALA A 94 10.10 -1.64 -6.07
CA ALA A 94 10.16 -1.00 -4.76
C ALA A 94 10.23 0.53 -4.88
N THR A 95 11.07 1.03 -5.79
CA THR A 95 11.27 2.47 -5.99
C THR A 95 10.19 3.13 -6.86
N GLY A 96 9.36 2.34 -7.52
CA GLY A 96 8.28 2.80 -8.39
C GLY A 96 6.90 2.64 -7.76
N ALA A 97 6.26 1.51 -8.03
CA ALA A 97 4.85 1.30 -7.70
C ALA A 97 4.60 1.28 -6.18
N ALA A 98 5.52 0.71 -5.40
CA ALA A 98 5.38 0.67 -3.93
C ALA A 98 5.52 2.07 -3.30
N VAL A 99 6.50 2.87 -3.72
CA VAL A 99 6.59 4.30 -3.32
C VAL A 99 5.31 5.08 -3.69
N GLY A 100 4.65 4.73 -4.79
CA GLY A 100 3.37 5.32 -5.20
C GLY A 100 2.27 5.16 -4.13
N VAL A 101 2.19 4.02 -3.46
CA VAL A 101 1.24 3.77 -2.37
C VAL A 101 1.58 4.65 -1.16
N ALA A 102 2.85 4.69 -0.76
CA ALA A 102 3.29 5.53 0.37
C ALA A 102 3.00 7.01 0.13
N LYS A 103 3.20 7.49 -1.11
CA LYS A 103 2.87 8.86 -1.52
C LYS A 103 1.38 9.15 -1.33
N GLN A 104 0.50 8.32 -1.87
CA GLN A 104 -0.95 8.55 -1.76
C GLN A 104 -1.45 8.40 -0.30
N GLY A 105 -0.90 7.44 0.45
CA GLY A 105 -1.16 7.30 1.88
C GLY A 105 -0.76 8.56 2.66
N GLY A 106 0.44 9.12 2.41
CA GLY A 106 0.89 10.35 3.05
C GLY A 106 0.02 11.57 2.72
N LEU A 107 -0.44 11.68 1.47
CA LEU A 107 -1.36 12.74 1.06
C LEU A 107 -2.71 12.62 1.75
N LEU A 108 -3.24 11.40 1.90
CA LEU A 108 -4.48 11.14 2.64
C LEU A 108 -4.31 11.48 4.11
N LEU A 109 -3.23 10.99 4.76
CA LEU A 109 -2.93 11.30 6.16
C LEU A 109 -2.86 12.80 6.42
N LYS A 110 -2.15 13.54 5.55
CA LYS A 110 -2.08 14.99 5.63
C LYS A 110 -3.48 15.61 5.54
N ARG A 111 -4.31 15.16 4.59
CA ARG A 111 -5.67 15.67 4.43
C ARG A 111 -6.55 15.41 5.65
N ILE A 112 -6.44 14.23 6.26
CA ILE A 112 -7.13 13.87 7.51
C ILE A 112 -6.69 14.82 8.65
N LYS A 113 -5.38 14.96 8.88
CA LYS A 113 -4.82 15.80 9.94
C LYS A 113 -5.16 17.28 9.77
N ASP A 114 -5.05 17.78 8.54
CA ASP A 114 -5.31 19.19 8.21
C ASP A 114 -6.81 19.50 8.09
N LYS A 115 -7.68 18.47 8.12
CA LYS A 115 -9.13 18.58 7.81
C LYS A 115 -9.38 19.34 6.51
N ARG A 116 -8.51 19.13 5.52
CA ARG A 116 -8.47 19.96 4.33
C ARG A 116 -9.69 19.68 3.43
N PRO A 117 -10.55 20.68 3.17
CA PRO A 117 -11.71 20.50 2.31
C PRO A 117 -11.31 20.16 0.88
N TRP A 118 -12.18 19.44 0.17
CA TRP A 118 -12.02 19.17 -1.26
C TRP A 118 -12.07 20.48 -2.05
N SER A 119 -11.09 20.66 -2.95
CA SER A 119 -11.08 21.79 -3.88
C SER A 119 -12.25 21.69 -4.86
N SER A 120 -12.59 22.77 -5.58
CA SER A 120 -13.61 22.68 -6.64
C SER A 120 -13.22 21.68 -7.74
N GLY A 121 -11.93 21.58 -8.08
CA GLY A 121 -11.43 20.59 -9.03
C GLY A 121 -11.54 19.16 -8.50
N ASP A 122 -11.19 18.95 -7.23
CA ASP A 122 -11.33 17.65 -6.55
C ASP A 122 -12.79 17.19 -6.60
N LYS A 123 -13.72 18.09 -6.27
CA LYS A 123 -15.17 17.81 -6.27
C LYS A 123 -15.69 17.44 -7.65
N VAL A 124 -15.21 18.08 -8.72
CA VAL A 124 -15.58 17.72 -10.10
C VAL A 124 -15.12 16.30 -10.42
N MET A 125 -13.88 15.94 -10.07
CA MET A 125 -13.36 14.59 -10.30
C MET A 125 -14.09 13.53 -9.48
N ILE A 126 -14.35 13.80 -8.20
CA ILE A 126 -15.09 12.92 -7.29
C ILE A 126 -16.52 12.70 -7.82
N ASN A 127 -17.25 13.79 -8.08
CA ASN A 127 -18.64 13.72 -8.58
C ASN A 127 -18.72 13.14 -9.99
N GLY A 128 -17.67 13.29 -10.79
CA GLY A 128 -17.53 12.68 -12.11
C GLY A 128 -17.15 11.20 -12.08
N GLY A 129 -17.12 10.55 -10.91
CA GLY A 129 -16.84 9.12 -10.78
C GLY A 129 -15.36 8.75 -10.86
N ASN A 130 -14.45 9.71 -10.75
CA ASN A 130 -13.00 9.51 -10.81
C ASN A 130 -12.29 9.90 -9.49
N PRO A 131 -12.75 9.45 -8.30
CA PRO A 131 -12.14 9.83 -7.03
C PRO A 131 -10.69 9.32 -6.90
N GLY A 132 -10.34 8.23 -7.59
CA GLY A 132 -8.97 7.69 -7.61
C GLY A 132 -7.95 8.54 -8.40
N MET A 133 -8.38 9.63 -9.02
CA MET A 133 -7.51 10.63 -9.65
C MET A 133 -7.21 11.82 -8.71
N VAL A 134 -7.88 11.89 -7.55
CA VAL A 134 -7.73 13.00 -6.61
C VAL A 134 -6.67 12.64 -5.58
N ASP A 135 -5.60 13.43 -5.54
CA ASP A 135 -4.50 13.26 -4.61
C ASP A 135 -4.97 13.29 -3.15
N GLY A 136 -4.58 12.26 -2.40
CA GLY A 136 -4.98 12.07 -1.00
C GLY A 136 -6.45 11.70 -0.81
N HIS A 137 -7.14 11.23 -1.84
CA HIS A 137 -8.43 10.57 -1.70
C HIS A 137 -8.26 9.09 -1.33
N PRO A 138 -9.13 8.49 -0.49
CA PRO A 138 -9.05 7.06 -0.17
C PRO A 138 -8.97 6.15 -1.40
N ALA A 139 -9.82 6.40 -2.40
CA ALA A 139 -9.76 5.71 -3.70
C ALA A 139 -8.40 5.83 -4.45
N ALA A 140 -7.63 6.90 -4.23
CA ALA A 140 -6.30 7.03 -4.84
C ALA A 140 -5.27 6.10 -4.17
N VAL A 141 -5.39 5.87 -2.86
CA VAL A 141 -4.61 4.85 -2.13
C VAL A 141 -4.95 3.45 -2.63
N VAL A 142 -6.25 3.15 -2.77
CA VAL A 142 -6.72 1.87 -3.31
C VAL A 142 -6.18 1.61 -4.71
N ARG A 143 -6.29 2.60 -5.59
CA ARG A 143 -5.74 2.51 -6.94
C ARG A 143 -4.23 2.28 -6.94
N ALA A 144 -3.47 3.07 -6.17
CA ALA A 144 -2.03 2.92 -6.09
C ALA A 144 -1.62 1.52 -5.61
N TYR A 145 -2.33 0.96 -4.63
CA TYR A 145 -2.09 -0.41 -4.17
C TYR A 145 -2.39 -1.45 -5.27
N ASN A 146 -3.49 -1.30 -6.01
CA ASN A 146 -3.79 -2.19 -7.13
C ASN A 146 -2.71 -2.11 -8.23
N ASP A 147 -2.22 -0.91 -8.54
CA ASP A 147 -1.12 -0.71 -9.48
C ASP A 147 0.17 -1.36 -8.97
N MET A 148 0.45 -1.29 -7.66
CA MET A 148 1.56 -2.00 -7.02
C MET A 148 1.42 -3.52 -7.14
N ILE A 149 0.24 -4.10 -6.85
CA ILE A 149 0.01 -5.54 -7.01
C ILE A 149 0.18 -5.98 -8.47
N ASN A 150 -0.32 -5.18 -9.43
CA ASN A 150 -0.12 -5.46 -10.85
C ASN A 150 1.36 -5.42 -11.26
N ALA A 151 2.17 -4.52 -10.68
CA ALA A 151 3.61 -4.48 -10.89
C ALA A 151 4.31 -5.69 -10.26
N SER A 152 3.90 -6.07 -9.05
CA SER A 152 4.40 -7.25 -8.33
C SER A 152 4.13 -8.55 -9.09
N ASN A 153 2.94 -8.71 -9.67
CA ASN A 153 2.57 -9.88 -10.49
C ASN A 153 3.37 -10.01 -11.81
N ARG A 154 4.19 -9.01 -12.15
CA ARG A 154 5.05 -9.00 -13.36
C ARG A 154 6.53 -9.18 -13.03
N LEU A 155 6.89 -9.31 -11.75
CA LEU A 155 8.22 -9.72 -11.29
C LEU A 155 8.41 -11.22 -11.55
#